data_AF-A0A7X9B4E4-F1
#
_entry.id   AF-A0A7X9B4E4-F1
#
_cell.length_a   1.000
_cell.length_b   1.000
_cell.length_c   1.000
_cell.angle_alpha   90.00
_cell.angle_beta   90.00
_cell.angle_gamma   90.00
#
_symmetry.space_group_name_H-M   'P 1'
#
loop_
_entity.id
_entity.type
_entity.pdbx_description
1 polymer ?
#
loop_
_entity_poly.entity_id
_entity_poly.type
_entity_poly.pdbx_seq_one_letter_code
_entity_poly.pdbx_strand_id
1 'polypeptide(L)'
;MKTLLTLALFVMVTLALPSASAQVDRSHHRAVIETPAQRRSIADPTDKVYPAPVPSAGIFPISIGLVPPAQFPAEDWDVTGLRLNLFVGLHNNVSFIDLGVLGNLSHGDVMGLEIAGVWNQVNQNAQAIQVAGIGNRVLGEFKGLQLAGLVNYGNISADVQGLQLACINVAGGLEGIQLGLFNQAEDVYGLQLGVINMTKNMNGVQLGLFNVISDSNVPFMVLLNAAF
;
A
#
# COMPACT_ATOMS: atom_id res chain seq x y z
N MET A 1 -16.64 8.32 20.71
CA MET A 1 -16.58 7.27 19.67
C MET A 1 -16.71 7.82 18.25
N LYS A 2 -17.66 8.73 17.94
CA LYS A 2 -17.75 9.34 16.59
C LYS A 2 -16.51 10.15 16.20
N THR A 3 -15.91 10.90 17.12
CA THR A 3 -14.74 11.75 16.88
C THR A 3 -13.46 10.99 16.53
N LEU A 4 -13.22 9.81 17.13
CA LEU A 4 -12.02 9.02 16.85
C LEU A 4 -12.09 8.37 15.45
N LEU A 5 -13.28 7.90 15.07
CA LEU A 5 -13.54 7.31 13.75
C LEU A 5 -13.49 8.37 12.64
N THR A 6 -14.02 9.57 12.91
CA THR A 6 -13.92 10.71 11.98
C THR A 6 -12.48 11.21 11.84
N LEU A 7 -11.69 11.20 12.92
CA LEU A 7 -10.28 11.59 12.85
C LEU A 7 -9.44 10.56 12.08
N ALA A 8 -9.69 9.26 12.28
CA ALA A 8 -9.04 8.20 11.50
C ALA A 8 -9.41 8.31 10.02
N LEU A 9 -10.70 8.50 9.70
CA LEU A 9 -11.16 8.69 8.33
C LEU A 9 -10.59 9.97 7.69
N PHE A 10 -10.48 11.06 8.46
CA PHE A 10 -9.89 12.31 7.99
C PHE A 10 -8.38 12.18 7.74
N VAL A 11 -7.64 11.48 8.61
CA VAL A 11 -6.21 11.16 8.40
C VAL A 11 -6.02 10.29 7.16
N MET A 12 -6.90 9.30 6.93
CA MET A 12 -6.83 8.45 5.73
C MET A 12 -7.14 9.22 4.44
N VAL A 13 -8.09 10.16 4.47
CA VAL A 13 -8.41 11.03 3.32
C VAL A 13 -7.30 12.06 3.07
N THR A 14 -6.67 12.59 4.12
CA THR A 14 -5.56 13.54 3.99
C THR A 14 -4.29 12.87 3.42
N LEU A 15 -4.10 11.58 3.69
CA LEU A 15 -3.02 10.78 3.10
C LEU A 15 -3.27 10.38 1.64
N ALA A 16 -4.50 10.47 1.14
CA ALA A 16 -4.86 10.18 -0.25
C ALA A 16 -4.74 11.40 -1.18
N LEU A 17 -4.41 12.59 -0.64
CA LEU A 17 -4.15 13.79 -1.44
C LEU A 17 -2.64 13.94 -1.63
N PRO A 18 -2.12 14.00 -2.86
CA PRO A 18 -0.70 14.28 -3.07
C PRO A 18 -0.36 15.66 -2.50
N SER A 19 0.69 15.73 -1.68
CA SER A 19 1.29 16.99 -1.23
C SER A 19 1.76 17.77 -2.46
N ALA A 20 1.28 19.01 -2.59
CA ALA A 20 1.64 19.92 -3.66
C ALA A 20 3.11 20.37 -3.54
N SER A 21 4.07 19.53 -3.91
CA SER A 21 5.47 19.91 -4.05
C SER A 21 6.27 18.89 -4.87
N ALA A 22 6.15 18.95 -6.19
CA ALA A 22 7.19 18.50 -7.13
C ALA A 22 6.96 19.18 -8.48
N GLN A 23 7.46 20.40 -8.65
CA GLN A 23 7.68 20.95 -9.98
C GLN A 23 8.95 20.30 -10.53
N VAL A 24 8.79 19.37 -11.47
CA VAL A 24 9.88 18.85 -12.30
C VAL A 24 9.71 19.39 -13.71
N ASP A 25 10.82 19.91 -14.22
CA ASP A 25 11.01 20.62 -15.49
C ASP A 25 10.42 19.86 -16.69
N ARG A 26 9.59 20.57 -17.48
CA ARG A 26 8.92 20.05 -18.67
C ARG A 26 9.76 20.39 -19.90
N SER A 27 10.73 19.54 -20.24
CA SER A 27 11.30 19.51 -21.58
C SER A 27 10.80 18.29 -22.34
N HIS A 28 10.40 18.51 -23.59
CA HIS A 28 9.79 17.54 -24.51
C HIS A 28 10.74 16.39 -24.85
N HIS A 29 10.93 15.44 -23.93
CA HIS A 29 11.50 14.13 -24.23
C HIS A 29 10.39 13.11 -24.03
N ARG A 30 10.22 12.21 -25.00
CA ARG A 30 9.39 11.02 -24.86
C ARG A 30 9.86 10.33 -23.57
N ALA A 31 9.10 10.48 -22.48
CA ALA A 31 9.48 9.93 -21.20
C ALA A 31 9.69 8.44 -21.41
N VAL A 32 10.92 7.98 -21.26
CA VAL A 32 11.17 6.54 -21.14
C VAL A 32 10.49 6.18 -19.84
N ILE A 33 9.34 5.50 -19.94
CA ILE A 33 8.65 5.03 -18.74
C ILE A 33 9.54 3.94 -18.16
N GLU A 34 10.31 4.31 -17.13
CA GLU A 34 11.11 3.36 -16.37
C GLU A 34 10.18 2.43 -15.61
N THR A 35 10.41 1.13 -15.73
CA THR A 35 9.60 0.17 -14.99
C THR A 35 9.80 0.36 -13.48
N PRO A 36 8.81 -0.02 -12.65
CA PRO A 36 8.97 -0.14 -11.20
C PRO A 36 10.30 -0.82 -10.81
N ALA A 37 10.64 -1.92 -11.49
CA ALA A 37 11.90 -2.63 -11.29
C ALA A 37 13.16 -1.79 -11.61
N GLN A 38 13.12 -0.98 -12.67
CA GLN A 38 14.22 -0.07 -13.03
C GLN A 38 14.37 1.06 -11.99
N ARG A 39 13.26 1.66 -11.54
CA ARG A 39 13.29 2.68 -10.48
C ARG A 39 13.86 2.16 -9.17
N ARG A 40 13.45 0.98 -8.72
CA ARG A 40 14.01 0.36 -7.51
C ARG A 40 15.52 0.18 -7.57
N SER A 41 16.08 -0.06 -8.76
CA SER A 41 17.53 -0.25 -8.93
C SER A 41 18.34 1.05 -8.86
N ILE A 42 17.68 2.20 -9.04
CA ILE A 42 18.29 3.53 -9.10
C ILE A 42 17.99 4.35 -7.83
N ALA A 43 16.91 4.04 -7.12
CA ALA A 43 16.49 4.76 -5.92
C ALA A 43 17.54 4.69 -4.79
N ASP A 44 17.86 5.85 -4.21
CA ASP A 44 18.73 5.94 -3.03
C ASP A 44 18.00 5.32 -1.81
N PRO A 45 18.59 4.34 -1.11
CA PRO A 45 18.01 3.77 0.09
C PRO A 45 17.69 4.79 1.20
N THR A 46 18.32 5.97 1.15
CA THR A 46 18.13 7.07 2.11
C THR A 46 16.94 7.99 1.77
N ASP A 47 16.37 7.89 0.57
CA ASP A 47 15.17 8.64 0.15
C ASP A 47 13.86 8.04 0.67
N LYS A 48 13.92 7.00 1.52
CA LYS A 48 12.74 6.45 2.19
C LYS A 48 12.08 7.52 3.07
N VAL A 49 10.91 8.00 2.65
CA VAL A 49 10.13 9.03 3.39
C VAL A 49 9.31 8.42 4.55
N TYR A 50 9.70 7.25 5.06
CA TYR A 50 8.98 6.49 6.08
C TYR A 50 9.93 5.98 7.18
N PRO A 51 9.43 5.70 8.40
CA PRO A 51 10.26 5.49 9.59
C PRO A 51 11.33 4.43 9.39
N ALA A 52 12.50 4.58 10.00
CA ALA A 52 13.53 3.54 9.98
C ALA A 52 13.06 2.26 10.73
N PRO A 53 13.53 1.06 10.33
CA PRO A 53 13.25 -0.16 11.06
C PRO A 53 13.71 -0.09 12.52
N VAL A 54 12.96 -0.72 13.42
CA VAL A 54 13.37 -0.85 14.83
C VAL A 54 14.37 -2.01 14.93
N PRO A 55 15.47 -1.87 15.68
CA PRO A 55 16.38 -3.00 15.93
C PRO A 55 15.65 -4.15 16.61
N SER A 56 15.80 -5.36 16.06
CA SER A 56 15.16 -6.56 16.62
C SER A 56 15.80 -6.97 17.94
N ALA A 57 14.99 -7.18 18.97
CA ALA A 57 15.43 -7.74 20.25
C ALA A 57 15.63 -9.27 20.22
N GLY A 58 15.07 -9.93 19.20
CA GLY A 58 15.14 -11.38 19.04
C GLY A 58 13.99 -11.92 18.20
N ILE A 59 14.01 -13.23 17.96
CA ILE A 59 12.98 -13.95 17.20
C ILE A 59 12.17 -14.82 18.14
N PHE A 60 10.85 -14.79 18.00
CA PHE A 60 9.94 -15.64 18.74
C PHE A 60 8.90 -16.28 17.80
N PRO A 61 8.55 -17.56 17.96
CA PRO A 61 7.68 -18.24 16.98
C PRO A 61 6.20 -17.87 17.10
N ILE A 62 5.74 -17.44 18.27
CA ILE A 62 4.31 -17.19 18.55
C ILE A 62 4.14 -15.88 19.33
N SER A 63 3.23 -15.02 18.88
CA SER A 63 2.83 -13.83 19.62
C SER A 63 1.37 -13.86 20.00
N ILE A 64 1.07 -13.36 21.20
CA ILE A 64 -0.29 -13.09 21.68
C ILE A 64 -0.35 -11.64 22.17
N GLY A 65 -1.25 -10.86 21.59
CA GLY A 65 -1.44 -9.44 21.92
C GLY A 65 -2.86 -9.13 22.32
N LEU A 66 -3.04 -8.24 23.31
CA LEU A 66 -4.33 -7.59 23.57
C LEU A 66 -4.37 -6.23 22.86
N VAL A 67 -3.45 -5.37 23.28
CA VAL A 67 -3.23 -4.00 22.77
C VAL A 67 -1.82 -3.60 23.20
N PRO A 68 -1.02 -2.87 22.41
CA PRO A 68 0.30 -2.44 22.85
C PRO A 68 0.21 -1.56 24.12
N PRO A 69 1.09 -1.73 25.12
CA PRO A 69 2.19 -2.69 25.20
C PRO A 69 1.80 -4.05 25.85
N ALA A 70 0.52 -4.30 26.15
CA ALA A 70 0.02 -5.56 26.69
C ALA A 70 0.00 -6.67 25.63
N GLN A 71 1.19 -7.17 25.30
CA GLN A 71 1.45 -8.23 24.33
C GLN A 71 2.72 -9.00 24.69
N PHE A 72 2.85 -10.22 24.18
CA PHE A 72 4.04 -11.04 24.34
C PHE A 72 4.39 -11.72 23.01
N PRO A 73 5.64 -11.64 22.53
CA PRO A 73 6.76 -10.86 23.10
C PRO A 73 6.53 -9.33 22.97
N ALA A 74 7.51 -8.53 23.40
CA ALA A 74 7.45 -7.08 23.24
C ALA A 74 7.48 -6.66 21.76
N GLU A 75 7.13 -5.41 21.47
CA GLU A 75 6.96 -4.89 20.10
C GLU A 75 8.23 -4.83 19.26
N ASP A 76 9.41 -4.85 19.89
CA ASP A 76 10.73 -4.87 19.26
C ASP A 76 11.20 -6.28 18.86
N TRP A 77 10.42 -7.33 19.18
CA TRP A 77 10.70 -8.70 18.77
C TRP A 77 10.10 -9.01 17.40
N ASP A 78 10.82 -9.86 16.65
CA ASP A 78 10.33 -10.46 15.42
C ASP A 78 9.50 -11.70 15.73
N VAL A 79 8.38 -11.85 15.04
CA VAL A 79 7.48 -13.01 15.17
C VAL A 79 7.57 -13.88 13.92
N THR A 80 8.06 -15.11 14.06
CA THR A 80 8.22 -16.05 12.94
C THR A 80 7.33 -17.26 13.16
N GLY A 81 6.05 -17.15 12.79
CA GLY A 81 5.07 -18.21 12.93
C GLY A 81 3.65 -17.68 13.04
N LEU A 82 3.12 -17.56 14.26
CA LEU A 82 1.73 -17.16 14.47
C LEU A 82 1.63 -15.96 15.42
N ARG A 83 1.06 -14.85 14.94
CA ARG A 83 0.64 -13.71 15.77
C ARG A 83 -0.88 -13.68 15.92
N LEU A 84 -1.37 -13.63 17.16
CA LEU A 84 -2.80 -13.53 17.49
C LEU A 84 -3.06 -12.29 18.36
N ASN A 85 -3.86 -11.35 17.84
CA ASN A 85 -4.18 -10.10 18.51
C ASN A 85 -5.68 -9.98 18.78
N LEU A 86 -6.08 -9.89 20.05
CA LEU A 86 -7.50 -9.75 20.43
C LEU A 86 -8.06 -8.37 20.09
N PHE A 87 -7.26 -7.30 20.09
CA PHE A 87 -7.65 -6.02 19.52
C PHE A 87 -6.60 -5.54 18.53
N VAL A 88 -5.45 -5.11 19.04
CA VAL A 88 -4.37 -4.52 18.24
C VAL A 88 -3.06 -5.19 18.62
N GLY A 89 -2.25 -5.57 17.62
CA GLY A 89 -0.88 -6.03 17.85
C GLY A 89 0.12 -5.13 17.13
N LEU A 90 1.28 -4.93 17.76
CA LEU A 90 2.39 -4.16 17.18
C LEU A 90 3.68 -4.97 17.35
N HIS A 91 4.37 -5.33 16.27
CA HIS A 91 5.66 -6.01 16.36
C HIS A 91 6.65 -5.43 15.37
N ASN A 92 7.90 -5.91 15.41
CA ASN A 92 8.92 -5.48 14.49
C ASN A 92 8.69 -6.11 13.12
N ASN A 93 9.25 -7.31 12.88
CA ASN A 93 8.93 -8.10 11.69
C ASN A 93 7.93 -9.21 12.03
N VAL A 94 7.05 -9.55 11.07
CA VAL A 94 6.10 -10.65 11.22
C VAL A 94 6.14 -11.56 10.00
N SER A 95 6.33 -12.85 10.24
CA SER A 95 6.37 -13.88 9.18
C SER A 95 5.34 -14.98 9.44
N PHE A 96 4.77 -15.50 8.35
CA PHE A 96 3.78 -16.56 8.22
C PHE A 96 2.31 -16.18 8.43
N ILE A 97 1.82 -16.12 9.67
CA ILE A 97 0.39 -15.87 9.94
C ILE A 97 0.24 -14.79 11.00
N ASP A 98 -0.57 -13.79 10.68
CA ASP A 98 -0.84 -12.64 11.52
C ASP A 98 -2.32 -12.30 11.54
N LEU A 99 -2.96 -12.48 12.70
CA LEU A 99 -4.40 -12.33 12.86
C LEU A 99 -4.71 -11.31 13.95
N GLY A 100 -5.51 -10.29 13.61
CA GLY A 100 -5.99 -9.29 14.55
C GLY A 100 -7.49 -9.07 14.47
N VAL A 101 -8.19 -8.95 15.60
CA VAL A 101 -9.63 -8.63 15.57
C VAL A 101 -9.85 -7.20 15.08
N LEU A 102 -9.04 -6.23 15.52
CA LEU A 102 -9.13 -4.86 15.03
C LEU A 102 -7.96 -4.55 14.09
N GLY A 103 -6.71 -4.73 14.51
CA GLY A 103 -5.60 -4.38 13.65
C GLY A 103 -4.26 -4.99 13.97
N ASN A 104 -3.44 -5.00 12.94
CA ASN A 104 -2.07 -5.50 12.93
C ASN A 104 -1.15 -4.35 12.49
N LEU A 105 -0.12 -4.09 13.27
CA LEU A 105 0.87 -3.08 12.99
C LEU A 105 2.26 -3.71 13.03
N SER A 106 3.11 -3.30 12.10
CA SER A 106 4.48 -3.77 12.00
C SER A 106 5.42 -2.61 11.73
N HIS A 107 6.45 -2.47 12.56
CA HIS A 107 7.51 -1.48 12.34
C HIS A 107 8.41 -1.86 11.17
N GLY A 108 8.64 -3.16 11.01
CA GLY A 108 9.47 -3.78 10.00
C GLY A 108 8.67 -4.36 8.85
N ASP A 109 9.18 -5.44 8.28
CA ASP A 109 8.63 -6.15 7.14
C ASP A 109 7.58 -7.19 7.57
N VAL A 110 6.63 -7.46 6.67
CA VAL A 110 5.65 -8.55 6.83
C VAL A 110 5.73 -9.53 5.67
N MET A 111 5.75 -10.82 5.98
CA MET A 111 5.75 -11.89 4.97
C MET A 111 4.71 -12.95 5.31
N GLY A 112 3.79 -13.25 4.39
CA GLY A 112 2.79 -14.33 4.57
C GLY A 112 1.35 -13.83 4.53
N LEU A 113 0.53 -14.23 5.52
CA LEU A 113 -0.89 -13.89 5.61
C LEU A 113 -1.12 -12.92 6.77
N GLU A 114 -1.71 -11.76 6.47
CA GLU A 114 -2.04 -10.74 7.46
C GLU A 114 -3.53 -10.40 7.36
N ILE A 115 -4.30 -10.74 8.39
CA ILE A 115 -5.75 -10.54 8.44
C ILE A 115 -6.11 -9.69 9.65
N ALA A 116 -6.83 -8.60 9.42
CA ALA A 116 -7.41 -7.79 10.47
C ALA A 116 -8.90 -7.52 10.25
N GLY A 117 -9.68 -7.41 11.32
CA GLY A 117 -11.09 -7.00 11.18
C GLY A 117 -11.25 -5.54 10.74
N VAL A 118 -10.30 -4.66 11.02
CA VAL A 118 -10.36 -3.24 10.64
C VAL A 118 -9.19 -2.83 9.76
N TRP A 119 -7.95 -2.97 10.22
CA TRP A 119 -6.80 -2.36 9.55
C TRP A 119 -5.47 -3.11 9.71
N ASN A 120 -4.69 -3.20 8.62
CA ASN A 120 -3.29 -3.67 8.64
C ASN A 120 -2.34 -2.53 8.25
N GLN A 121 -1.21 -2.41 8.95
CA GLN A 121 -0.16 -1.43 8.66
C GLN A 121 1.23 -2.01 8.72
N VAL A 122 1.99 -1.82 7.63
CA VAL A 122 3.39 -2.20 7.53
C VAL A 122 4.22 -0.96 7.20
N ASN A 123 5.16 -0.61 8.08
CA ASN A 123 5.98 0.59 7.91
C ASN A 123 7.20 0.36 6.99
N GLN A 124 7.58 -0.89 6.72
CA GLN A 124 8.55 -1.24 5.68
C GLN A 124 7.85 -1.96 4.52
N ASN A 125 8.39 -3.11 4.09
CA ASN A 125 7.94 -3.84 2.93
C ASN A 125 7.02 -4.97 3.34
N ALA A 126 6.13 -5.38 2.44
CA ALA A 126 5.26 -6.52 2.68
C ALA A 126 5.21 -7.46 1.48
N GLN A 127 5.57 -8.72 1.68
CA GLN A 127 5.32 -9.79 0.74
C GLN A 127 4.19 -10.68 1.27
N ALA A 128 2.95 -10.24 1.08
CA ALA A 128 1.83 -10.79 1.81
C ALA A 128 0.50 -10.83 1.06
N ILE A 129 -0.41 -11.65 1.58
CA ILE A 129 -1.86 -11.52 1.39
C ILE A 129 -2.36 -10.71 2.59
N GLN A 130 -2.72 -9.45 2.37
CA GLN A 130 -3.28 -8.57 3.38
C GLN A 130 -4.80 -8.48 3.21
N VAL A 131 -5.56 -8.77 4.26
CA VAL A 131 -7.02 -8.68 4.29
C VAL A 131 -7.47 -7.83 5.46
N ALA A 132 -8.23 -6.77 5.20
CA ALA A 132 -8.76 -5.89 6.23
C ALA A 132 -10.21 -5.48 5.97
N GLY A 133 -11.02 -5.32 7.02
CA GLY A 133 -12.40 -4.85 6.85
C GLY A 133 -12.48 -3.41 6.32
N ILE A 134 -11.56 -2.53 6.73
CA ILE A 134 -11.51 -1.13 6.28
C ILE A 134 -10.34 -0.90 5.33
N GLY A 135 -9.11 -1.22 5.74
CA GLY A 135 -7.98 -0.93 4.87
C GLY A 135 -6.64 -1.54 5.22
N ASN A 136 -5.78 -1.58 4.21
CA ASN A 136 -4.40 -2.02 4.32
C ASN A 136 -3.48 -0.87 3.90
N ARG A 137 -2.35 -0.74 4.58
CA ARG A 137 -1.31 0.23 4.25
C ARG A 137 0.08 -0.36 4.33
N VAL A 138 0.85 -0.12 3.29
CA VAL A 138 2.28 -0.47 3.23
C VAL A 138 3.04 0.77 2.82
N LEU A 139 4.01 1.17 3.64
CA LEU A 139 4.81 2.38 3.37
C LEU A 139 5.98 2.12 2.43
N GLY A 140 6.52 0.90 2.42
CA GLY A 140 7.54 0.45 1.48
C GLY A 140 6.96 -0.39 0.34
N GLU A 141 7.79 -1.28 -0.19
CA GLU A 141 7.45 -2.12 -1.32
C GLU A 141 6.40 -3.17 -0.93
N PHE A 142 5.33 -3.27 -1.72
CA PHE A 142 4.32 -4.31 -1.53
C PHE A 142 4.36 -5.34 -2.66
N LYS A 143 4.31 -6.63 -2.31
CA LYS A 143 4.18 -7.73 -3.26
C LYS A 143 3.14 -8.75 -2.80
N GLY A 144 2.06 -8.90 -3.56
CA GLY A 144 1.03 -9.91 -3.28
C GLY A 144 -0.39 -9.41 -3.51
N LEU A 145 -1.29 -9.70 -2.57
CA LEU A 145 -2.71 -9.36 -2.66
C LEU A 145 -3.10 -8.44 -1.50
N GLN A 146 -3.68 -7.29 -1.82
CA GLN A 146 -4.21 -6.33 -0.86
C GLN A 146 -5.72 -6.24 -1.02
N LEU A 147 -6.46 -6.76 -0.04
CA LEU A 147 -7.91 -6.84 -0.05
C LEU A 147 -8.48 -6.03 1.11
N ALA A 148 -9.29 -5.02 0.81
CA ALA A 148 -9.94 -4.21 1.82
C ALA A 148 -11.37 -3.84 1.46
N GLY A 149 -12.20 -3.58 2.46
CA GLY A 149 -13.55 -3.07 2.22
C GLY A 149 -13.55 -1.66 1.62
N LEU A 150 -12.66 -0.77 2.08
CA LEU A 150 -12.65 0.64 1.66
C LEU A 150 -11.36 1.08 0.98
N VAL A 151 -10.19 0.88 1.58
CA VAL A 151 -8.93 1.49 1.10
C VAL A 151 -7.77 0.51 1.10
N ASN A 152 -7.06 0.38 -0.03
CA ASN A 152 -5.69 -0.09 -0.04
C ASN A 152 -4.76 1.07 -0.40
N TYR A 153 -3.70 1.25 0.40
CA TYR A 153 -2.72 2.31 0.19
C TYR A 153 -1.31 1.75 0.10
N GLY A 154 -0.70 1.90 -1.06
CA GLY A 154 0.74 1.86 -1.27
C GLY A 154 1.30 3.28 -1.29
N ASN A 155 2.48 3.46 -0.71
CA ASN A 155 3.13 4.78 -0.69
C ASN A 155 3.49 5.27 -2.10
N ILE A 156 3.53 6.60 -2.26
CA ILE A 156 3.87 7.25 -3.53
C ILE A 156 5.34 6.99 -3.92
N SER A 157 6.22 6.87 -2.93
CA SER A 157 7.64 6.60 -3.15
C SER A 157 7.99 5.11 -3.23
N ALA A 158 7.00 4.23 -3.32
CA ALA A 158 7.20 2.78 -3.36
C ALA A 158 6.27 2.12 -4.38
N ASP A 159 6.59 0.88 -4.75
CA ASP A 159 5.79 0.13 -5.72
C ASP A 159 4.89 -0.93 -5.07
N VAL A 160 3.78 -1.18 -5.76
CA VAL A 160 2.87 -2.31 -5.52
C VAL A 160 2.99 -3.27 -6.69
N GLN A 161 3.48 -4.49 -6.42
CA GLN A 161 3.50 -5.60 -7.37
C GLN A 161 2.41 -6.62 -7.00
N GLY A 162 1.31 -6.65 -7.77
CA GLY A 162 0.23 -7.61 -7.58
C GLY A 162 -1.17 -7.02 -7.70
N LEU A 163 -2.09 -7.41 -6.82
CA LEU A 163 -3.50 -7.02 -6.87
C LEU A 163 -3.87 -6.13 -5.69
N GLN A 164 -4.53 -5.00 -5.96
CA GLN A 164 -5.27 -4.24 -4.97
C GLN A 164 -6.77 -4.29 -5.28
N LEU A 165 -7.59 -4.72 -4.30
CA LEU A 165 -9.04 -4.75 -4.38
C LEU A 165 -9.63 -4.01 -3.16
N ALA A 166 -10.25 -2.87 -3.41
CA ALA A 166 -10.99 -2.07 -2.43
C ALA A 166 -11.87 -1.03 -3.14
N CYS A 167 -12.70 -0.26 -2.42
CA CYS A 167 -13.39 0.88 -3.04
C CYS A 167 -12.40 1.92 -3.59
N ILE A 168 -11.29 2.15 -2.89
CA ILE A 168 -10.24 3.10 -3.23
C ILE A 168 -8.90 2.37 -3.20
N ASN A 169 -8.16 2.40 -4.30
CA ASN A 169 -6.80 1.88 -4.36
C ASN A 169 -5.84 3.00 -4.75
N VAL A 170 -4.76 3.14 -3.99
CA VAL A 170 -3.69 4.12 -4.23
C VAL A 170 -2.35 3.41 -4.23
N ALA A 171 -1.47 3.80 -5.15
CA ALA A 171 -0.07 3.36 -5.20
C ALA A 171 0.82 4.48 -5.77
N GLY A 172 2.13 4.45 -5.52
CA GLY A 172 3.11 5.19 -6.30
C GLY A 172 3.29 4.55 -7.67
N GLY A 173 4.05 3.46 -7.71
CA GLY A 173 4.09 2.57 -8.87
C GLY A 173 3.18 1.36 -8.69
N LEU A 174 2.55 0.91 -9.78
CA LEU A 174 1.77 -0.32 -9.84
C LEU A 174 2.31 -1.23 -10.95
N GLU A 175 2.69 -2.45 -10.60
CA GLU A 175 2.89 -3.55 -11.53
C GLU A 175 1.84 -4.64 -11.23
N GLY A 176 0.72 -4.62 -11.95
CA GLY A 176 -0.37 -5.56 -11.72
C GLY A 176 -1.76 -4.96 -11.95
N ILE A 177 -2.65 -5.18 -10.99
CA ILE A 177 -4.09 -4.92 -11.15
C ILE A 177 -4.63 -4.10 -9.98
N GLN A 178 -5.37 -3.03 -10.27
CA GLN A 178 -6.23 -2.33 -9.31
C GLN A 178 -7.69 -2.50 -9.70
N LEU A 179 -8.50 -2.98 -8.74
CA LEU A 179 -9.94 -3.18 -8.89
C LEU A 179 -10.67 -2.38 -7.81
N GLY A 180 -11.49 -1.40 -8.20
CA GLY A 180 -12.15 -0.53 -7.23
C GLY A 180 -13.09 0.50 -7.84
N LEU A 181 -13.72 1.35 -7.03
CA LEU A 181 -14.48 2.48 -7.56
C LEU A 181 -13.54 3.58 -8.04
N PHE A 182 -12.47 3.81 -7.28
CA PHE A 182 -11.44 4.80 -7.58
C PHE A 182 -10.07 4.13 -7.51
N ASN A 183 -9.34 4.19 -8.62
CA ASN A 183 -7.97 3.67 -8.71
C ASN A 183 -7.03 4.82 -9.09
N GLN A 184 -5.97 4.98 -8.32
CA GLN A 184 -4.95 5.98 -8.55
C GLN A 184 -3.55 5.36 -8.42
N ALA A 185 -2.69 5.66 -9.38
CA ALA A 185 -1.26 5.42 -9.27
C ALA A 185 -0.49 6.51 -10.03
N GLU A 186 0.81 6.69 -9.80
CA GLU A 186 1.62 7.56 -10.64
C GLU A 186 2.00 6.85 -11.94
N ASP A 187 2.49 5.62 -11.84
CA ASP A 187 2.85 4.81 -13.00
C ASP A 187 2.24 3.43 -12.91
N VAL A 188 1.61 3.00 -14.01
CA VAL A 188 0.93 1.72 -14.07
C VAL A 188 1.47 0.86 -15.19
N TYR A 189 1.90 -0.35 -14.83
CA TYR A 189 2.18 -1.47 -15.71
C TYR A 189 1.13 -2.55 -15.45
N GLY A 190 0.03 -2.52 -16.21
CA GLY A 190 -1.07 -3.49 -16.06
C GLY A 190 -2.48 -2.92 -16.24
N LEU A 191 -3.39 -3.28 -15.34
CA LEU A 191 -4.84 -3.05 -15.50
C LEU A 191 -5.41 -2.22 -14.34
N GLN A 192 -6.17 -1.18 -14.65
CA GLN A 192 -7.07 -0.53 -13.70
C GLN A 192 -8.53 -0.74 -14.13
N LEU A 193 -9.35 -1.34 -13.27
CA LEU A 193 -10.78 -1.51 -13.47
C LEU A 193 -11.54 -0.75 -12.39
N GLY A 194 -12.35 0.22 -12.78
CA GLY A 194 -13.14 0.97 -11.83
C GLY A 194 -14.09 1.98 -12.42
N VAL A 195 -14.70 2.81 -11.58
CA VAL A 195 -15.52 3.92 -12.07
C VAL A 195 -14.61 5.04 -12.56
N ILE A 196 -13.56 5.32 -11.78
CA ILE A 196 -12.56 6.33 -12.04
C ILE A 196 -11.18 5.68 -11.95
N ASN A 197 -10.39 5.82 -13.02
CA ASN A 197 -9.00 5.38 -13.08
C ASN A 197 -8.12 6.59 -13.41
N MET A 198 -7.08 6.81 -12.62
CA MET A 198 -6.15 7.93 -12.79
C MET A 198 -4.72 7.43 -12.71
N THR A 199 -3.93 7.78 -13.72
CA THR A 199 -2.48 7.58 -13.71
C THR A 199 -1.75 8.73 -14.39
N LYS A 200 -0.47 8.90 -14.08
CA LYS A 200 0.39 9.85 -14.78
C LYS A 200 0.94 9.19 -16.04
N ASN A 201 1.63 8.06 -15.88
CA ASN A 201 2.16 7.25 -16.98
C ASN A 201 1.52 5.86 -17.00
N MET A 202 1.44 5.25 -18.18
CA MET A 202 0.85 3.93 -18.32
C MET A 202 1.49 3.10 -19.43
N ASN A 203 1.72 1.83 -19.10
CA ASN A 203 1.89 0.72 -20.03
C ASN A 203 0.83 -0.35 -19.67
N GLY A 204 -0.34 -0.28 -20.32
CA GLY A 204 -1.49 -1.11 -19.96
C GLY A 204 -2.84 -0.52 -20.37
N VAL A 205 -3.87 -0.94 -19.64
CA VAL A 205 -5.27 -0.62 -19.94
C VAL A 205 -6.01 -0.10 -18.70
N GLN A 206 -6.86 0.90 -18.89
CA GLN A 206 -7.87 1.35 -17.94
C GLN A 206 -9.25 1.04 -18.51
N LEU A 207 -10.13 0.49 -17.67
CA LEU A 207 -11.52 0.23 -17.98
C LEU A 207 -12.39 0.89 -16.91
N GLY A 208 -13.23 1.83 -17.32
CA GLY A 208 -14.03 2.61 -16.38
C GLY A 208 -14.80 3.76 -17.00
N LEU A 209 -15.71 4.38 -16.24
CA LEU A 209 -16.48 5.52 -16.76
C LEU A 209 -15.58 6.72 -17.06
N PHE A 210 -14.56 6.96 -16.24
CA PHE A 210 -13.60 8.04 -16.40
C PHE A 210 -12.18 7.49 -16.29
N ASN A 211 -11.39 7.62 -17.35
CA ASN A 211 -10.02 7.10 -17.42
C ASN A 211 -9.06 8.23 -17.79
N VAL A 212 -8.08 8.51 -16.94
CA VAL A 212 -7.11 9.58 -17.12
C VAL A 212 -5.69 9.01 -17.14
N ILE A 213 -4.92 9.37 -18.18
CA ILE A 213 -3.48 9.10 -18.32
C ILE A 213 -2.81 10.44 -18.62
N SER A 214 -2.28 11.12 -17.59
CA SER A 214 -1.89 12.53 -17.70
C SER A 214 -0.83 12.80 -18.76
N ASP A 215 0.17 11.92 -18.87
CA ASP A 215 1.29 12.05 -19.80
C ASP A 215 1.07 11.19 -21.06
N SER A 216 -0.12 11.28 -21.66
CA SER A 216 -0.51 10.59 -22.90
C SER A 216 -0.96 11.56 -23.99
N ASN A 217 -0.86 11.15 -25.25
CA ASN A 217 -1.47 11.87 -26.39
C ASN A 217 -3.00 11.91 -26.29
N VAL A 218 -3.60 10.98 -25.55
CA VAL A 218 -5.04 10.90 -25.27
C VAL A 218 -5.24 10.90 -23.75
N PRO A 219 -5.21 12.08 -23.10
CA PRO A 219 -5.16 12.15 -21.64
C PRO A 219 -6.42 11.67 -20.93
N PHE A 220 -7.57 11.68 -21.61
CA PHE A 220 -8.86 11.32 -21.04
C PHE A 220 -9.69 10.51 -22.02
N MET A 221 -10.32 9.45 -21.55
CA MET A 221 -11.28 8.67 -22.33
C MET A 221 -12.35 8.02 -21.45
N VAL A 222 -13.52 7.78 -22.04
CA VAL A 222 -14.67 7.15 -21.39
C VAL A 222 -14.73 5.67 -21.78
N LEU A 223 -15.15 4.80 -20.85
CA LEU A 223 -15.18 3.33 -20.93
C LEU A 223 -13.83 2.63 -20.99
N LEU A 224 -12.90 3.11 -21.80
CA LEU A 224 -11.59 2.49 -22.01
C LEU A 224 -10.54 3.55 -22.23
N ASN A 225 -9.34 3.38 -21.67
CA ASN A 225 -8.11 4.09 -22.08
C ASN A 225 -6.92 3.13 -22.07
N ALA A 226 -5.91 3.36 -22.90
CA ALA A 226 -4.75 2.49 -22.97
C ALA A 226 -3.54 3.27 -23.49
N ALA A 227 -2.35 2.92 -23.00
CA ALA A 227 -1.07 3.42 -23.47
C ALA A 227 -0.02 2.32 -23.31
N PHE A 228 0.98 2.27 -24.19
CA PHE A 228 2.01 1.23 -24.23
C PHE A 228 3.36 1.82 -24.61
#